data_AF-A0AAE3YAD7-F1
#
_entry.id   AF-A0AAE3YAD7-F1
#
_cell.length_a   1.000
_cell.length_b   1.000
_cell.length_c   1.000
_cell.angle_alpha   90.00
_cell.angle_beta   90.00
_cell.angle_gamma   90.00
#
_symmetry.space_group_name_H-M   'P 1'
#
loop_
_entity.id
_entity.type
_entity.pdbx_description
1 polymer ?
#
loop_
_entity_poly.entity_id
_entity_poly.type
_entity_poly.pdbx_seq_one_letter_code
_entity_poly.pdbx_strand_id
1 'polypeptide(L)'
;MKEKLNRIILPYSIISITYFMLFSIAYWFQYKYLEIEDKYFGYWLPMTISAIIVWFILRKKLQQLIISEKQYSFTLFITWILLTASIMTSTFYLNRKNGEITYLNYPEEIFIHPATMYYSIKNAKVDKSNYKFSVSKSSVDRGNEIGVGCYYISPLVHKEKINHNANQVWIGLLIGEKFSNRFFDDKNKQEQLINNFIDSSQSQFNKHQFETKFLKRMSIGEIEDYKNGINNTGININNLVILREEEGTYENRTGTSLHWAITFLIASNIVWFLLTVFERFKKQMTNNLSK
;
A
#
# COMPACT_ATOMS: atom_id res chain seq x y z
N MET A 1 -19.58 35.40 6.49
CA MET A 1 -18.94 34.19 7.10
C MET A 1 -19.93 33.08 7.42
N LYS A 2 -21.01 33.33 8.18
CA LYS A 2 -22.00 32.30 8.57
C LYS A 2 -22.64 31.55 7.39
N GLU A 3 -23.03 32.26 6.32
CA GLU A 3 -23.61 31.61 5.13
C GLU A 3 -22.62 30.69 4.41
N LYS A 4 -21.35 31.11 4.26
CA LYS A 4 -20.30 30.30 3.65
C LYS A 4 -20.01 29.05 4.48
N LEU A 5 -19.95 29.21 5.80
CA LEU A 5 -19.77 28.09 6.72
C LEU A 5 -20.85 27.03 6.50
N ASN A 6 -22.13 27.42 6.50
CA ASN A 6 -23.24 26.49 6.40
C ASN A 6 -23.47 25.92 4.98
N ARG A 7 -23.13 26.68 3.93
CA ARG A 7 -23.42 26.27 2.54
C ARG A 7 -22.26 25.58 1.83
N ILE A 8 -21.02 25.77 2.29
CA ILE A 8 -19.81 25.29 1.58
C ILE A 8 -18.87 24.50 2.48
N ILE A 9 -18.46 25.07 3.62
CA ILE A 9 -17.45 24.44 4.50
C ILE A 9 -18.06 23.23 5.23
N LEU A 10 -19.15 23.43 5.97
CA LEU A 10 -19.79 22.39 6.77
C LEU A 10 -20.31 21.22 5.91
N PRO A 11 -20.94 21.43 4.74
CA PRO A 11 -21.35 20.32 3.88
C PRO A 11 -20.18 19.45 3.44
N TYR A 12 -19.02 20.03 3.14
CA TYR A 12 -17.83 19.25 2.80
C TYR A 12 -17.35 18.40 3.98
N SER A 13 -17.29 18.98 5.19
CA SER A 13 -16.90 18.24 6.38
C SER A 13 -17.84 17.07 6.66
N ILE A 14 -19.16 17.30 6.56
CA ILE A 14 -20.16 16.23 6.69
C ILE A 14 -19.95 15.15 5.63
N ILE A 15 -19.75 15.52 4.36
CA ILE A 15 -19.53 14.58 3.26
C ILE A 15 -18.24 13.76 3.50
N SER A 16 -17.13 14.41 3.82
CA SER A 16 -15.84 13.72 4.02
C SER A 16 -15.89 12.74 5.18
N ILE A 17 -16.47 13.13 6.31
CA ILE A 17 -16.62 12.28 7.51
C ILE A 17 -17.59 11.13 7.24
N THR A 18 -18.75 11.43 6.64
CA THR A 18 -19.77 10.40 6.33
C THR A 18 -19.23 9.39 5.34
N TYR A 19 -18.55 9.86 4.29
CA TYR A 19 -17.92 9.00 3.31
C TYR A 19 -16.82 8.13 3.93
N PHE A 20 -15.97 8.72 4.79
CA PHE A 20 -14.95 7.97 5.54
C PHE A 20 -15.56 6.85 6.39
N MET A 21 -16.61 7.15 7.16
CA MET A 21 -17.27 6.16 8.02
C MET A 21 -17.94 5.07 7.19
N LEU A 22 -18.79 5.44 6.22
CA LEU A 22 -19.53 4.49 5.39
C LEU A 22 -18.60 3.61 4.58
N PHE A 23 -17.55 4.17 4.00
CA PHE A 23 -16.59 3.39 3.23
C PHE A 23 -15.78 2.44 4.11
N SER A 24 -15.40 2.87 5.32
CA SER A 24 -14.71 2.00 6.27
C SER A 24 -15.57 0.81 6.69
N ILE A 25 -16.87 1.03 6.92
CA ILE A 25 -17.85 -0.03 7.21
C ILE A 25 -18.01 -0.95 6.00
N ALA A 26 -18.16 -0.38 4.80
CA ALA A 26 -18.29 -1.15 3.56
C ALA A 26 -17.04 -2.01 3.30
N TYR A 27 -15.84 -1.46 3.51
CA TYR A 27 -14.58 -2.17 3.37
C TYR A 27 -14.45 -3.32 4.38
N TRP A 28 -14.84 -3.10 5.64
CA TRP A 28 -14.87 -4.16 6.64
C TRP A 28 -15.85 -5.29 6.26
N PHE A 29 -17.05 -4.95 5.81
CA PHE A 29 -18.06 -5.92 5.39
C PHE A 29 -17.56 -6.74 4.18
N GLN A 30 -17.04 -6.03 3.19
CA GLN A 30 -16.38 -6.57 2.01
C GLN A 30 -15.29 -7.59 2.38
N TYR A 31 -14.37 -7.19 3.26
CA TYR A 31 -13.26 -8.03 3.68
C TYR A 31 -13.74 -9.32 4.35
N LYS A 32 -14.79 -9.24 5.18
CA LYS A 32 -15.29 -10.37 5.96
C LYS A 32 -16.16 -11.35 5.17
N TYR A 33 -16.87 -10.89 4.14
CA TYR A 33 -17.93 -11.71 3.50
C TYR A 33 -17.79 -11.86 1.99
N LEU A 34 -17.12 -10.96 1.29
CA LEU A 34 -17.12 -10.90 -0.17
C LEU A 34 -15.77 -11.21 -0.81
N GLU A 35 -14.67 -11.09 -0.07
CA GLU A 35 -13.30 -11.43 -0.49
C GLU A 35 -12.85 -10.85 -1.86
N ILE A 36 -13.50 -9.79 -2.35
CA ILE A 36 -13.08 -9.09 -3.59
C ILE A 36 -11.67 -8.52 -3.41
N GLU A 37 -10.86 -8.62 -4.47
CA GLU A 37 -9.48 -8.16 -4.46
C GLU A 37 -9.34 -6.68 -4.04
N ASP A 38 -8.39 -6.44 -3.14
CA ASP A 38 -8.07 -5.11 -2.61
C ASP A 38 -7.72 -4.08 -3.69
N LYS A 39 -7.16 -4.51 -4.82
CA LYS A 39 -6.85 -3.61 -5.94
C LYS A 39 -8.10 -2.92 -6.47
N TYR A 40 -9.23 -3.62 -6.54
CA TYR A 40 -10.47 -3.02 -7.04
C TYR A 40 -11.19 -2.27 -5.93
N PHE A 41 -11.39 -2.91 -4.78
CA PHE A 41 -12.22 -2.35 -3.72
C PHE A 41 -11.48 -1.29 -2.87
N GLY A 42 -10.19 -1.48 -2.59
CA GLY A 42 -9.39 -0.57 -1.77
C GLY A 42 -8.76 0.61 -2.52
N TYR A 43 -8.67 0.53 -3.86
CA TYR A 43 -8.01 1.56 -4.68
C TYR A 43 -8.94 2.20 -5.72
N TRP A 44 -9.47 1.42 -6.67
CA TRP A 44 -10.29 1.97 -7.77
C TRP A 44 -11.65 2.49 -7.31
N LEU A 45 -12.30 1.78 -6.38
CA LEU A 45 -13.62 2.16 -5.88
C LEU A 45 -13.61 3.49 -5.09
N PRO A 46 -12.68 3.73 -4.13
CA PRO A 46 -12.56 5.03 -3.47
C PRO A 46 -12.32 6.18 -4.43
N MET A 47 -11.49 5.97 -5.45
CA MET A 47 -11.12 6.98 -6.43
C MET A 47 -12.31 7.38 -7.31
N THR A 48 -13.08 6.39 -7.77
CA THR A 48 -14.27 6.61 -8.61
C THR A 48 -15.42 7.24 -7.83
N ILE A 49 -15.72 6.76 -6.61
CA ILE A 49 -16.75 7.35 -5.76
C ILE A 49 -16.38 8.79 -5.37
N SER A 50 -15.11 9.06 -5.03
CA SER A 50 -14.64 10.42 -4.77
C SER A 50 -14.86 11.34 -5.97
N ALA A 51 -14.57 10.87 -7.19
CA ALA A 51 -14.78 11.65 -8.41
C ALA A 51 -16.27 11.99 -8.60
N ILE A 52 -17.17 11.02 -8.37
CA ILE A 52 -18.62 11.22 -8.44
C ILE A 52 -19.09 12.25 -7.40
N ILE A 53 -18.67 12.11 -6.14
CA ILE A 53 -19.02 13.04 -5.06
C ILE A 53 -18.58 14.47 -5.42
N VAL A 54 -17.33 14.62 -5.89
CA VAL A 54 -16.78 15.92 -6.25
C VAL A 54 -17.55 16.53 -7.42
N TRP A 55 -17.78 15.74 -8.49
CA TRP A 55 -18.39 16.23 -9.72
C TRP A 55 -19.87 16.60 -9.57
N PHE A 56 -20.65 15.81 -8.84
CA PHE A 56 -22.10 16.02 -8.75
C PHE A 56 -22.52 16.86 -7.53
N ILE A 57 -21.79 16.79 -6.42
CA ILE A 57 -22.18 17.42 -5.15
C ILE A 57 -21.33 18.66 -4.91
N LEU A 58 -20.01 18.50 -4.75
CA LEU A 58 -19.12 19.61 -4.34
C LEU A 58 -18.97 20.67 -5.43
N ARG A 59 -19.00 20.27 -6.70
CA ARG A 59 -19.03 21.17 -7.85
C ARG A 59 -20.12 22.23 -7.75
N LYS A 60 -21.34 21.81 -7.38
CA LYS A 60 -22.50 22.71 -7.24
C LYS A 60 -22.33 23.68 -6.06
N LYS A 61 -21.62 23.27 -5.01
CA LYS A 61 -21.32 24.12 -3.86
C LYS A 61 -20.26 25.17 -4.21
N LEU A 62 -19.19 24.78 -4.92
CA LEU A 62 -18.15 25.71 -5.36
C LEU A 62 -18.65 26.76 -6.35
N GLN A 63 -19.65 26.45 -7.19
CA GLN A 63 -20.28 27.42 -8.10
C GLN A 63 -20.96 28.60 -7.37
N GLN A 64 -21.17 28.51 -6.06
CA GLN A 64 -21.70 29.60 -5.24
C GLN A 64 -20.63 30.63 -4.87
N LEU A 65 -19.35 30.37 -5.17
CA LEU A 65 -18.24 31.27 -4.94
C LEU A 65 -17.84 31.98 -6.25
N ILE A 66 -17.31 33.19 -6.12
CA ILE A 66 -16.72 33.97 -7.20
C ILE A 66 -15.24 33.58 -7.28
N ILE A 67 -14.92 32.63 -8.16
CA ILE A 67 -13.58 32.05 -8.32
C ILE A 67 -13.20 32.11 -9.80
N SER A 68 -11.92 32.33 -10.10
CA SER A 68 -11.40 32.22 -11.47
C SER A 68 -11.54 30.78 -12.00
N GLU A 69 -11.67 30.60 -13.31
CA GLU A 69 -11.82 29.26 -13.91
C GLU A 69 -10.64 28.32 -13.58
N LYS A 70 -9.41 28.85 -13.59
CA LYS A 70 -8.20 28.12 -13.22
C LYS A 70 -8.25 27.64 -11.77
N GLN A 71 -8.58 28.53 -10.84
CA GLN A 71 -8.66 28.19 -9.42
C GLN A 71 -9.86 27.28 -9.11
N TYR A 72 -10.97 27.41 -9.83
CA TYR A 72 -12.12 26.53 -9.72
C TYR A 72 -11.75 25.08 -10.08
N SER A 73 -11.12 24.89 -11.24
CA SER A 73 -10.65 23.58 -11.70
C SER A 73 -9.59 22.98 -10.78
N PHE A 74 -8.63 23.79 -10.34
CA PHE A 74 -7.62 23.39 -9.36
C PHE A 74 -8.24 22.95 -8.04
N THR A 75 -9.22 23.71 -7.52
CA THR A 75 -9.93 23.39 -6.27
C THR A 75 -10.61 22.03 -6.37
N LEU A 76 -11.36 21.77 -7.44
CA LEU A 76 -12.02 20.48 -7.67
C LEU A 76 -11.03 19.31 -7.71
N PHE A 77 -9.92 19.49 -8.43
CA PHE A 77 -8.88 18.47 -8.55
C PHE A 77 -8.24 18.13 -7.20
N ILE A 78 -7.85 19.15 -6.43
CA ILE A 78 -7.27 18.96 -5.09
C ILE A 78 -8.27 18.31 -4.14
N THR A 79 -9.53 18.71 -4.18
CA THR A 79 -10.57 18.09 -3.34
C THR A 79 -10.79 16.61 -3.66
N TRP A 80 -10.75 16.25 -4.94
CA TRP A 80 -10.82 14.84 -5.35
C TRP A 80 -9.63 14.02 -4.82
N ILE A 81 -8.41 14.55 -4.93
CA ILE A 81 -7.22 13.90 -4.37
C ILE A 81 -7.35 13.74 -2.86
N LEU A 82 -7.73 14.80 -2.15
CA LEU A 82 -7.81 14.78 -0.68
C LEU A 82 -8.86 13.81 -0.16
N LEU A 83 -10.06 13.79 -0.76
CA LEU A 83 -11.10 12.81 -0.41
C LEU A 83 -10.60 11.38 -0.67
N THR A 84 -10.01 11.14 -1.84
CA THR A 84 -9.51 9.81 -2.20
C THR A 84 -8.41 9.35 -1.25
N ALA A 85 -7.45 10.21 -0.93
CA ALA A 85 -6.32 9.90 -0.07
C ALA A 85 -6.75 9.50 1.35
N SER A 86 -7.73 10.21 1.93
CA SER A 86 -8.27 9.88 3.27
C SER A 86 -8.90 8.48 3.31
N ILE A 87 -9.62 8.09 2.26
CA ILE A 87 -10.25 6.76 2.18
C ILE A 87 -9.20 5.68 1.92
N MET A 88 -8.31 5.88 0.95
CA MET A 88 -7.29 4.88 0.63
C MET A 88 -6.40 4.57 1.85
N THR A 89 -6.01 5.60 2.61
CA THR A 89 -5.23 5.40 3.83
C THR A 89 -6.00 4.64 4.92
N SER A 90 -7.31 4.82 5.02
CA SER A 90 -8.13 4.01 5.93
C SER A 90 -8.23 2.55 5.47
N THR A 91 -8.29 2.29 4.16
CA THR A 91 -8.27 0.91 3.66
C THR A 91 -6.97 0.18 3.99
N PHE A 92 -5.81 0.86 3.94
CA PHE A 92 -4.54 0.25 4.37
C PHE A 92 -4.55 -0.13 5.85
N TYR A 93 -5.11 0.73 6.70
CA TYR A 93 -5.28 0.42 8.12
C TYR A 93 -6.20 -0.78 8.32
N LEU A 94 -7.38 -0.78 7.68
CA LEU A 94 -8.37 -1.83 7.84
C LEU A 94 -7.87 -3.18 7.31
N ASN A 95 -7.17 -3.20 6.18
CA ASN A 95 -6.58 -4.42 5.63
C ASN A 95 -5.63 -5.06 6.64
N ARG A 96 -4.67 -4.29 7.16
CA ARG A 96 -3.73 -4.77 8.18
C ARG A 96 -4.43 -5.17 9.47
N LYS A 97 -5.44 -4.41 9.90
CA LYS A 97 -6.16 -4.68 11.15
C LYS A 97 -6.99 -5.96 11.05
N ASN A 98 -7.63 -6.20 9.92
CA ASN A 98 -8.46 -7.38 9.69
C ASN A 98 -7.65 -8.61 9.29
N GLY A 99 -6.40 -8.43 8.82
CA GLY A 99 -5.49 -9.52 8.52
C GLY A 99 -5.30 -10.45 9.72
N GLU A 100 -5.73 -11.71 9.56
CA GLU A 100 -5.63 -12.74 10.58
C GLU A 100 -4.23 -13.35 10.64
N ILE A 101 -3.86 -13.83 11.83
CA ILE A 101 -2.65 -14.61 12.07
C ILE A 101 -2.98 -16.07 12.33
N THR A 102 -2.26 -16.97 11.66
CA THR A 102 -2.29 -18.40 11.96
C THR A 102 -1.01 -18.83 12.66
N TYR A 103 -1.17 -19.49 13.81
CA TYR A 103 -0.06 -20.07 14.56
C TYR A 103 0.15 -21.51 14.09
N LEU A 104 1.35 -21.79 13.60
CA LEU A 104 1.78 -23.08 13.10
C LEU A 104 2.91 -23.63 13.97
N ASN A 105 2.91 -24.93 14.23
CA ASN A 105 4.07 -25.58 14.81
C ASN A 105 5.17 -25.75 13.76
N TYR A 106 4.79 -26.11 12.53
CA TYR A 106 5.69 -26.45 11.44
C TYR A 106 5.30 -25.77 10.12
N PRO A 107 6.24 -25.45 9.22
CA PRO A 107 5.95 -24.78 7.96
C PRO A 107 4.88 -25.49 7.11
N GLU A 108 4.92 -26.81 7.03
CA GLU A 108 4.08 -27.65 6.18
C GLU A 108 2.60 -27.59 6.59
N GLU A 109 2.30 -27.19 7.83
CA GLU A 109 0.93 -27.00 8.31
C GLU A 109 0.20 -25.88 7.54
N ILE A 110 0.92 -24.98 6.86
CA ILE A 110 0.30 -23.91 6.07
C ILE A 110 -0.64 -24.44 4.98
N PHE A 111 -0.40 -25.66 4.48
CA PHE A 111 -1.17 -26.25 3.38
C PHE A 111 -2.44 -26.96 3.86
N ILE A 112 -2.60 -27.19 5.17
CA ILE A 112 -3.79 -27.80 5.77
C ILE A 112 -4.71 -26.78 6.45
N HIS A 113 -4.26 -25.52 6.60
CA HIS A 113 -5.05 -24.42 7.14
C HIS A 113 -5.56 -23.49 6.01
N PRO A 114 -6.69 -22.80 6.21
CA PRO A 114 -7.13 -21.73 5.32
C PRO A 114 -6.06 -20.65 5.17
N ALA A 115 -6.00 -20.03 3.98
CA ALA A 115 -5.04 -18.98 3.70
C ALA A 115 -5.34 -17.72 4.51
N THR A 116 -4.43 -17.36 5.41
CA THR A 116 -4.44 -16.09 6.16
C THR A 116 -3.33 -15.15 5.70
N MET A 117 -3.41 -13.89 6.15
CA MET A 117 -2.46 -12.84 5.80
C MET A 117 -1.13 -12.98 6.56
N TYR A 118 -1.19 -13.39 7.82
CA TYR A 118 -0.04 -13.49 8.72
C TYR A 118 0.15 -14.91 9.28
N TYR A 119 1.39 -15.27 9.57
CA TYR A 119 1.76 -16.56 10.15
C TYR A 119 2.81 -16.39 11.25
N SER A 120 2.73 -17.27 12.25
CA SER A 120 3.77 -17.44 13.27
C SER A 120 4.14 -18.91 13.30
N ILE A 121 5.41 -19.25 13.03
CA ILE A 121 5.85 -20.65 12.91
C ILE A 121 6.90 -20.95 13.98
N LYS A 122 6.55 -21.83 14.92
CA LYS A 122 7.36 -22.10 16.13
C LYS A 122 8.65 -22.86 15.83
N ASN A 123 8.54 -23.99 15.13
CA ASN A 123 9.66 -24.91 14.89
C ASN A 123 10.16 -24.84 13.44
N ALA A 124 10.24 -23.63 12.90
CA ALA A 124 10.80 -23.36 11.59
C ALA A 124 12.27 -22.95 11.68
N LYS A 125 13.05 -23.36 10.68
CA LYS A 125 14.41 -22.90 10.43
C LYS A 125 14.53 -22.57 8.96
N VAL A 126 15.21 -21.45 8.65
CA VAL A 126 15.51 -21.08 7.28
C VAL A 126 16.72 -21.87 6.81
N ASP A 127 16.54 -22.65 5.75
CA ASP A 127 17.63 -23.36 5.10
C ASP A 127 18.34 -22.44 4.10
N LYS A 128 19.29 -21.66 4.61
CA LYS A 128 20.12 -20.78 3.79
C LYS A 128 21.07 -21.52 2.84
N SER A 129 21.22 -22.84 2.94
CA SER A 129 22.08 -23.59 2.02
C SER A 129 21.40 -23.86 0.68
N ASN A 130 20.06 -23.91 0.66
CA ASN A 130 19.26 -24.18 -0.53
C ASN A 130 18.51 -22.93 -1.05
N TYR A 131 19.07 -21.74 -0.79
CA TYR A 131 18.49 -20.49 -1.28
C TYR A 131 18.48 -20.41 -2.81
N LYS A 132 17.53 -19.66 -3.36
CA LYS A 132 17.52 -19.17 -4.74
C LYS A 132 17.67 -17.66 -4.76
N PHE A 133 18.20 -17.18 -5.87
CA PHE A 133 18.61 -15.80 -6.03
C PHE A 133 18.19 -15.26 -7.39
N SER A 134 17.67 -14.05 -7.40
CA SER A 134 17.42 -13.26 -8.60
C SER A 134 17.79 -11.80 -8.35
N VAL A 135 18.13 -11.12 -9.44
CA VAL A 135 18.37 -9.67 -9.44
C VAL A 135 17.36 -9.04 -10.37
N SER A 136 16.69 -7.98 -9.89
CA SER A 136 15.94 -7.09 -10.77
C SER A 136 16.58 -5.71 -10.79
N LYS A 137 16.63 -5.12 -11.99
CA LYS A 137 17.10 -3.75 -12.22
C LYS A 137 15.95 -3.00 -12.87
N SER A 138 15.59 -1.85 -12.30
CA SER A 138 14.54 -1.00 -12.84
C SER A 138 14.97 0.45 -12.84
N SER A 139 14.54 1.19 -13.86
CA SER A 139 14.74 2.63 -13.88
C SER A 139 13.73 3.28 -12.93
N VAL A 140 14.24 4.09 -12.00
CA VAL A 140 13.42 4.83 -11.02
C VAL A 140 13.69 6.32 -11.15
N ASP A 141 12.81 7.13 -10.55
CA ASP A 141 12.87 8.60 -10.60
C ASP A 141 13.07 9.17 -12.02
N ARG A 142 12.16 8.80 -12.94
CA ARG A 142 12.14 9.27 -14.35
C ARG A 142 13.43 9.00 -15.14
N GLY A 143 14.20 7.98 -14.77
CA GLY A 143 15.46 7.68 -15.49
C GLY A 143 16.70 8.05 -14.72
N ASN A 144 16.59 8.92 -13.70
CA ASN A 144 17.75 9.48 -13.01
C ASN A 144 18.37 8.55 -11.98
N GLU A 145 17.70 7.45 -11.66
CA GLU A 145 18.21 6.44 -10.75
C GLU A 145 17.95 5.04 -11.34
N ILE A 146 18.79 4.08 -10.98
CA ILE A 146 18.55 2.65 -11.18
C ILE A 146 18.33 2.04 -9.82
N GLY A 147 17.13 1.49 -9.60
CA GLY A 147 16.85 0.62 -8.47
C GLY A 147 17.33 -0.79 -8.77
N VAL A 148 18.13 -1.35 -7.86
CA VAL A 148 18.62 -2.74 -7.95
C VAL A 148 18.07 -3.50 -6.75
N GLY A 149 17.29 -4.55 -7.01
CA GLY A 149 16.78 -5.46 -5.99
C GLY A 149 17.46 -6.82 -6.09
N CYS A 150 18.06 -7.26 -4.99
CA CYS A 150 18.58 -8.61 -4.80
C CYS A 150 17.57 -9.43 -4.01
N TYR A 151 16.94 -10.41 -4.65
CA TYR A 151 15.85 -11.21 -4.11
C TYR A 151 16.39 -12.59 -3.72
N TYR A 152 16.42 -12.85 -2.42
CA TYR A 152 16.78 -14.13 -1.86
C TYR A 152 15.53 -14.85 -1.41
N ILE A 153 15.42 -16.13 -1.73
CA ILE A 153 14.32 -16.98 -1.27
C ILE A 153 14.87 -18.30 -0.76
N SER A 154 14.49 -18.71 0.45
CA SER A 154 15.00 -19.91 1.10
C SER A 154 13.87 -20.78 1.64
N PRO A 155 13.99 -22.12 1.62
CA PRO A 155 12.96 -22.97 2.15
C PRO A 155 12.91 -22.87 3.69
N LEU A 156 11.70 -22.86 4.22
CA LEU A 156 11.45 -23.04 5.64
C LEU A 156 11.34 -24.54 5.90
N VAL A 157 12.25 -25.05 6.73
CA VAL A 157 12.30 -26.47 7.11
C VAL A 157 12.04 -26.64 8.60
N HIS A 158 11.73 -27.85 9.02
CA HIS A 158 11.66 -28.20 10.42
C HIS A 158 13.01 -27.94 11.12
N LYS A 159 12.98 -27.33 12.30
CA LYS A 159 14.20 -27.03 13.08
C LYS A 159 15.00 -28.28 13.46
N GLU A 160 14.33 -29.41 13.66
CA GLU A 160 14.90 -30.67 14.16
C GLU A 160 15.12 -31.74 13.07
N LYS A 161 14.56 -31.56 11.87
CA LYS A 161 14.69 -32.51 10.75
C LYS A 161 14.78 -31.73 9.44
N ILE A 162 15.84 -31.94 8.67
CA ILE A 162 15.87 -31.45 7.29
C ILE A 162 15.16 -32.51 6.45
N ASN A 163 13.86 -32.36 6.24
CA ASN A 163 13.13 -33.20 5.29
C ASN A 163 12.63 -32.32 4.15
N HIS A 164 13.18 -32.52 2.96
CA HIS A 164 12.80 -31.78 1.77
C HIS A 164 11.57 -32.43 1.13
N ASN A 165 10.38 -32.19 1.69
CA ASN A 165 9.13 -32.58 1.06
C ASN A 165 8.82 -31.70 -0.17
N ALA A 166 7.94 -32.19 -1.05
CA ALA A 166 7.61 -31.59 -2.35
C ALA A 166 6.78 -30.28 -2.29
N ASN A 167 6.13 -29.99 -1.16
CA ASN A 167 5.40 -28.73 -0.93
C ASN A 167 6.18 -27.89 0.08
N GLN A 168 6.98 -26.96 -0.41
CA GLN A 168 7.87 -26.14 0.42
C GLN A 168 7.27 -24.76 0.63
N VAL A 169 7.22 -24.34 1.89
CA VAL A 169 7.03 -22.94 2.26
C VAL A 169 8.38 -22.26 2.18
N TRP A 170 8.41 -21.07 1.61
CA TRP A 170 9.63 -20.31 1.45
C TRP A 170 9.55 -18.99 2.20
N ILE A 171 10.71 -18.46 2.55
CA ILE A 171 10.86 -17.11 3.10
C ILE A 171 11.69 -16.28 2.14
N GLY A 172 11.20 -15.08 1.83
CA GLY A 172 11.84 -14.13 0.94
C GLY A 172 12.50 -12.98 1.71
N LEU A 173 13.69 -12.59 1.27
CA LEU A 173 14.40 -11.38 1.70
C LEU A 173 14.73 -10.52 0.48
N LEU A 174 14.35 -9.25 0.51
CA LEU A 174 14.74 -8.25 -0.48
C LEU A 174 15.84 -7.37 0.11
N ILE A 175 16.97 -7.29 -0.59
CA ILE A 175 18.02 -6.32 -0.31
C ILE A 175 18.06 -5.36 -1.51
N GLY A 176 17.63 -4.12 -1.30
CA GLY A 176 17.47 -3.13 -2.35
C GLY A 176 18.32 -1.89 -2.13
N GLU A 177 18.92 -1.38 -3.21
CA GLU A 177 19.65 -0.11 -3.20
C GLU A 177 19.37 0.67 -4.50
N LYS A 178 19.52 2.00 -4.44
CA LYS A 178 19.35 2.90 -5.58
C LYS A 178 20.66 3.55 -5.95
N PHE A 179 20.94 3.63 -7.24
CA PHE A 179 22.15 4.20 -7.79
C PHE A 179 21.81 5.35 -8.72
N SER A 180 22.54 6.46 -8.64
CA SER A 180 22.39 7.60 -9.57
C SER A 180 22.64 7.12 -11.00
N ASN A 181 21.81 7.58 -11.94
CA ASN A 181 21.79 7.24 -13.36
C ASN A 181 21.64 8.48 -14.27
N ARG A 182 22.15 9.62 -13.84
CA ARG A 182 22.06 10.88 -14.59
C ARG A 182 22.87 10.79 -15.88
N PHE A 183 22.59 11.68 -16.82
CA PHE A 183 23.26 11.71 -18.12
C PHE A 183 24.78 11.93 -18.02
N PHE A 184 25.21 12.76 -17.07
CA PHE A 184 26.62 13.08 -16.85
C PHE A 184 27.34 12.10 -15.91
N ASP A 185 26.64 11.08 -15.40
CA ASP A 185 27.27 10.10 -14.52
C ASP A 185 28.15 9.14 -15.34
N ASP A 186 29.30 8.79 -14.78
CA ASP A 186 30.17 7.75 -15.33
C ASP A 186 29.48 6.38 -15.24
N LYS A 187 29.05 5.87 -16.40
CA LYS A 187 28.33 4.60 -16.50
C LYS A 187 29.18 3.38 -16.12
N ASN A 188 30.49 3.44 -16.35
CA ASN A 188 31.39 2.34 -15.97
C ASN A 188 31.51 2.28 -14.45
N LYS A 189 31.68 3.44 -13.80
CA LYS A 189 31.71 3.52 -12.33
C LYS A 189 30.38 3.10 -11.71
N GLN A 190 29.25 3.49 -12.31
CA GLN A 190 27.93 3.07 -11.87
C GLN A 190 27.76 1.54 -11.94
N GLU A 191 28.15 0.92 -13.05
CA GLU A 191 28.08 -0.53 -13.21
C GLU A 191 28.95 -1.25 -12.18
N GLN A 192 30.16 -0.75 -11.90
CA GLN A 192 31.02 -1.28 -10.83
C GLN A 192 30.36 -1.19 -9.45
N LEU A 193 29.73 -0.06 -9.11
CA LEU A 193 29.01 0.09 -7.84
C LEU A 193 27.84 -0.90 -7.72
N ILE A 194 27.08 -1.08 -8.81
CA ILE A 194 25.97 -2.03 -8.85
C ILE A 194 26.47 -3.46 -8.67
N ASN A 195 27.55 -3.85 -9.35
CA ASN A 195 28.12 -5.19 -9.22
C ASN A 195 28.67 -5.43 -7.80
N ASN A 196 29.40 -4.45 -7.24
CA ASN A 196 29.88 -4.52 -5.86
C ASN A 196 28.73 -4.66 -4.86
N PHE A 197 27.61 -3.97 -5.08
CA PHE A 197 26.41 -4.11 -4.26
C PHE A 197 25.83 -5.53 -4.35
N ILE A 198 25.65 -6.04 -5.56
CA ILE A 198 25.15 -7.41 -5.80
C ILE A 198 26.05 -8.42 -5.08
N ASP A 199 27.37 -8.31 -5.23
CA ASP A 199 28.34 -9.19 -4.57
C ASP A 199 28.27 -9.08 -3.03
N SER A 200 28.12 -7.86 -2.51
CA SER A 200 27.98 -7.62 -1.07
C SER A 200 26.66 -8.13 -0.49
N SER A 201 25.60 -8.21 -1.31
CA SER A 201 24.25 -8.59 -0.87
C SER A 201 24.21 -10.01 -0.30
N GLN A 202 25.06 -10.91 -0.81
CA GLN A 202 25.14 -12.29 -0.31
C GLN A 202 25.67 -12.32 1.13
N SER A 203 26.65 -11.47 1.46
CA SER A 203 27.14 -11.33 2.83
C SER A 203 26.04 -10.82 3.77
N GLN A 204 25.23 -9.88 3.30
CA GLN A 204 24.08 -9.37 4.06
C GLN A 204 23.03 -10.46 4.29
N PHE A 205 22.65 -11.22 3.26
CA PHE A 205 21.74 -12.37 3.38
C PHE A 205 22.27 -13.44 4.37
N ASN A 206 23.56 -13.76 4.29
CA ASN A 206 24.19 -14.74 5.18
C ASN A 206 24.17 -14.28 6.65
N LYS A 207 24.38 -12.99 6.91
CA LYS A 207 24.34 -12.41 8.25
C LYS A 207 22.92 -12.23 8.82
N HIS A 208 21.94 -11.99 7.94
CA HIS A 208 20.55 -11.73 8.33
C HIS A 208 19.95 -12.84 9.20
N GLN A 209 19.44 -12.54 10.38
CA GLN A 209 18.82 -13.54 11.24
C GLN A 209 17.31 -13.51 11.03
N PHE A 210 16.77 -14.55 10.41
CA PHE A 210 15.34 -14.63 10.13
C PHE A 210 14.55 -14.98 11.40
N GLU A 211 13.51 -14.20 11.66
CA GLU A 211 12.49 -14.44 12.67
C GLU A 211 11.23 -15.02 12.07
N THR A 212 10.73 -16.12 12.64
CA THR A 212 9.52 -16.80 12.14
C THR A 212 8.28 -16.48 12.98
N LYS A 213 8.37 -15.47 13.86
CA LYS A 213 7.30 -15.12 14.80
C LYS A 213 6.19 -14.29 14.18
N PHE A 214 6.51 -13.45 13.20
CA PHE A 214 5.55 -12.59 12.53
C PHE A 214 5.90 -12.49 11.05
N LEU A 215 5.29 -13.38 10.27
CA LEU A 215 5.48 -13.50 8.84
C LEU A 215 4.22 -13.04 8.12
N LYS A 216 4.36 -12.38 6.98
CA LYS A 216 3.26 -12.07 6.06
C LYS A 216 3.36 -12.92 4.82
N ARG A 217 2.23 -13.48 4.37
CA ARG A 217 2.13 -14.14 3.08
C ARG A 217 2.16 -13.11 1.96
N MET A 218 3.11 -13.28 1.04
CA MET A 218 3.24 -12.42 -0.13
C MET A 218 2.08 -12.64 -1.10
N SER A 219 1.59 -11.55 -1.67
CA SER A 219 0.60 -11.57 -2.74
C SER A 219 1.20 -12.01 -4.08
N ILE A 220 0.35 -12.36 -5.05
CA ILE A 220 0.79 -12.80 -6.39
C ILE A 220 1.70 -11.77 -7.09
N GLY A 221 1.49 -10.47 -6.85
CA GLY A 221 2.33 -9.41 -7.42
C GLY A 221 3.67 -9.23 -6.70
N GLU A 222 3.76 -9.57 -5.40
CA GLU A 222 5.01 -9.47 -4.64
C GLU A 222 5.97 -10.63 -4.96
N ILE A 223 5.45 -11.78 -5.38
CA ILE A 223 6.26 -12.99 -5.60
C ILE A 223 6.94 -13.05 -6.98
N GLU A 224 6.62 -12.16 -7.92
CA GLU A 224 7.10 -12.24 -9.31
C GLU A 224 8.63 -12.20 -9.40
N ASP A 225 9.26 -11.23 -8.73
CA ASP A 225 10.72 -11.12 -8.72
C ASP A 225 11.41 -12.31 -8.03
N TYR A 226 10.78 -12.88 -7.00
CA TYR A 226 11.29 -14.08 -6.31
C TYR A 226 11.18 -15.34 -7.17
N LYS A 227 10.12 -15.45 -7.99
CA LYS A 227 9.92 -16.58 -8.92
C LYS A 227 11.01 -16.65 -9.98
N ASN A 228 11.57 -15.52 -10.39
CA ASN A 228 12.67 -15.50 -11.35
C ASN A 228 13.89 -16.33 -10.88
N GLY A 229 14.14 -16.40 -9.57
CA GLY A 229 15.20 -17.26 -9.02
C GLY A 229 14.86 -18.76 -9.03
N ILE A 230 13.58 -19.11 -9.17
CA ILE A 230 13.06 -20.48 -9.05
C ILE A 230 12.74 -21.11 -10.41
N ASN A 231 12.46 -20.32 -11.45
CA ASN A 231 11.98 -20.81 -12.76
C ASN A 231 12.82 -21.93 -13.41
N ASN A 232 14.12 -22.01 -13.13
CA ASN A 232 15.04 -23.00 -13.72
C ASN A 232 15.36 -24.20 -12.80
N THR A 233 14.64 -24.34 -11.68
CA THR A 233 15.02 -25.29 -10.61
C THR A 233 14.12 -26.52 -10.50
N GLY A 234 13.12 -26.65 -11.38
CA GLY A 234 12.17 -27.76 -11.37
C GLY A 234 11.13 -27.73 -10.23
N ILE A 235 11.12 -26.66 -9.41
CA ILE A 235 10.14 -26.46 -8.34
C ILE A 235 8.78 -26.10 -8.96
N ASN A 236 7.71 -26.71 -8.45
CA ASN A 236 6.35 -26.39 -8.87
C ASN A 236 5.91 -25.02 -8.35
N ILE A 237 5.87 -24.04 -9.25
CA ILE A 237 5.54 -22.63 -8.95
C ILE A 237 4.06 -22.46 -8.56
N ASN A 238 3.18 -23.38 -8.97
CA ASN A 238 1.73 -23.23 -8.78
C ASN A 238 1.29 -23.37 -7.32
N ASN A 239 2.05 -24.09 -6.49
CA ASN A 239 1.76 -24.29 -5.06
C ASN A 239 2.77 -23.57 -4.15
N LEU A 240 3.49 -22.57 -4.68
CA LEU A 240 4.53 -21.87 -3.96
C LEU A 240 3.94 -20.87 -2.96
N VAL A 241 4.19 -21.08 -1.67
CA VAL A 241 3.89 -20.09 -0.62
C VAL A 241 5.18 -19.39 -0.22
N ILE A 242 5.22 -18.07 -0.41
CA ILE A 242 6.35 -17.23 -0.02
C ILE A 242 5.90 -16.31 1.10
N LEU A 243 6.64 -16.35 2.19
CA LEU A 243 6.46 -15.53 3.37
C LEU A 243 7.54 -14.45 3.43
N ARG A 244 7.24 -13.31 4.04
CA ARG A 244 8.19 -12.24 4.37
C ARG A 244 8.13 -11.96 5.86
N GLU A 245 9.24 -11.61 6.47
CA GLU A 245 9.23 -11.02 7.80
C GLU A 245 8.50 -9.67 7.78
N GLU A 246 7.66 -9.44 8.77
CA GLU A 246 7.10 -8.12 9.04
C GLU A 246 7.77 -7.54 10.28
N GLU A 247 8.01 -6.24 10.26
CA GLU A 247 8.61 -5.55 11.39
C GLU A 247 7.64 -5.51 12.58
N GLY A 248 8.17 -5.74 13.78
CA GLY A 248 7.42 -5.64 15.03
C GLY A 248 6.63 -6.91 15.37
N THR A 249 5.39 -6.74 15.80
CA THR A 249 4.53 -7.85 16.28
C THR A 249 3.16 -7.77 15.64
N TYR A 250 2.43 -8.89 15.68
CA TYR A 250 1.04 -8.94 15.22
C TYR A 250 0.17 -7.87 15.89
N GLU A 251 0.34 -7.61 17.18
CA GLU A 251 -0.46 -6.58 17.88
C GLU A 251 -0.19 -5.17 17.36
N ASN A 252 1.05 -4.90 16.94
CA ASN A 252 1.47 -3.60 16.42
C ASN A 252 1.44 -3.53 14.89
N ARG A 253 0.87 -4.52 14.20
CA ARG A 253 0.88 -4.66 12.72
C ARG A 253 0.33 -3.44 11.96
N THR A 254 -0.58 -2.70 12.57
CA THR A 254 -1.16 -1.50 11.96
C THR A 254 -0.19 -0.33 11.98
N GLY A 255 0.83 -0.34 12.84
CA GLY A 255 1.80 0.75 12.99
C GLY A 255 1.13 2.11 13.06
N THR A 256 1.56 3.03 12.20
CA THR A 256 1.04 4.40 12.11
C THR A 256 -0.10 4.59 11.09
N SER A 257 -0.59 3.51 10.45
CA SER A 257 -1.58 3.63 9.36
C SER A 257 -2.89 4.30 9.78
N LEU A 258 -3.38 4.06 11.01
CA LEU A 258 -4.55 4.76 11.54
C LEU A 258 -4.29 6.26 11.70
N HIS A 259 -3.13 6.62 12.24
CA HIS A 259 -2.73 8.01 12.41
C HIS A 259 -2.71 8.71 11.05
N TRP A 260 -2.13 8.08 10.03
CA TRP A 260 -2.16 8.59 8.66
C TRP A 260 -3.58 8.80 8.15
N ALA A 261 -4.48 7.81 8.31
CA ALA A 261 -5.87 7.94 7.87
C ALA A 261 -6.57 9.16 8.50
N ILE A 262 -6.40 9.35 9.81
CA ILE A 262 -6.96 10.49 10.54
C ILE A 262 -6.30 11.81 10.10
N THR A 263 -4.97 11.84 9.97
CA THR A 263 -4.23 13.02 9.51
C THR A 263 -4.68 13.47 8.13
N PHE A 264 -4.86 12.54 7.18
CA PHE A 264 -5.35 12.89 5.84
C PHE A 264 -6.79 13.39 5.87
N LEU A 265 -7.67 12.81 6.73
CA LEU A 265 -9.04 13.31 6.88
C LEU A 265 -9.08 14.74 7.45
N ILE A 266 -8.26 15.03 8.45
CA ILE A 266 -8.15 16.37 9.04
C ILE A 266 -7.55 17.35 8.03
N ALA A 267 -6.43 16.99 7.39
CA ALA A 267 -5.76 17.81 6.39
C ALA A 267 -6.70 18.12 5.21
N SER A 268 -7.49 17.14 4.78
CA SER A 268 -8.52 17.30 3.75
C SER A 268 -9.53 18.41 4.10
N ASN A 269 -9.99 18.44 5.35
CA ASN A 269 -10.90 19.48 5.85
C ASN A 269 -10.23 20.86 5.98
N ILE A 270 -9.00 20.91 6.49
CA ILE A 270 -8.23 22.15 6.64
C ILE A 270 -7.95 22.77 5.26
N VAL A 271 -7.49 21.98 4.30
CA VAL A 271 -7.17 22.47 2.95
C VAL A 271 -8.45 22.97 2.26
N TRP A 272 -9.57 22.24 2.36
CA TRP A 272 -10.85 22.74 1.84
C TRP A 272 -11.27 24.07 2.46
N PHE A 273 -11.13 24.20 3.78
CA PHE A 273 -11.41 25.45 4.48
C PHE A 273 -10.55 26.59 3.93
N LEU A 274 -9.24 26.40 3.82
CA LEU A 274 -8.31 27.41 3.30
C LEU A 274 -8.62 27.81 1.85
N LEU A 275 -8.95 26.84 0.99
CA LEU A 275 -9.30 27.08 -0.41
C LEU A 275 -10.60 27.87 -0.58
N THR A 276 -11.51 27.83 0.39
CA THR A 276 -12.85 28.44 0.25
C THR A 276 -13.06 29.67 1.14
N VAL A 277 -12.32 29.82 2.25
CA VAL A 277 -12.57 30.88 3.25
C VAL A 277 -12.29 32.29 2.72
N PHE A 278 -11.33 32.45 1.82
CA PHE A 278 -10.96 33.76 1.26
C PHE A 278 -11.83 34.17 0.05
N GLU A 279 -12.54 33.24 -0.56
CA GLU A 279 -13.32 33.49 -1.79
C GLU A 279 -14.61 34.29 -1.57
N ARG A 280 -15.01 35.15 -2.50
CA ARG A 280 -16.26 35.91 -2.31
C ARG A 280 -17.48 35.03 -2.58
N PHE A 281 -18.52 35.14 -1.75
CA PHE A 281 -19.78 34.44 -1.99
C PHE A 281 -20.60 35.18 -3.04
N LYS A 282 -21.15 34.46 -4.02
CA LYS A 282 -22.04 35.03 -5.04
C LYS A 282 -23.35 35.42 -4.36
N LYS A 283 -23.61 36.72 -4.18
CA LYS A 283 -24.93 37.19 -3.72
C LYS A 283 -25.97 36.66 -4.72
N GLN A 284 -26.98 35.95 -4.21
CA GLN A 284 -28.18 35.70 -5.02
C GLN A 284 -28.74 37.08 -5.38
N MET A 285 -28.76 37.42 -6.68
CA MET A 285 -29.66 38.47 -7.14
C MET A 285 -31.06 37.96 -6.81
N THR A 286 -31.63 38.42 -5.70
CA THR A 286 -33.08 38.46 -5.56
C THR A 286 -33.55 39.35 -6.70
N ASN A 287 -34.05 38.73 -7.76
CA ASN A 287 -34.93 39.39 -8.70
C ASN A 287 -36.18 39.81 -7.93
N ASN A 288 -36.10 40.92 -7.21
CA ASN A 288 -37.24 41.79 -6.99
C ASN A 288 -37.49 42.46 -8.34
N LEU A 289 -37.98 41.69 -9.31
CA LEU A 289 -38.76 42.24 -10.39
C LEU A 289 -40.08 42.61 -9.75
N SER A 290 -40.19 43.88 -9.40
CA SER A 290 -41.46 44.56 -9.27
C SER A 290 -42.34 44.22 -10.46
N LYS A 291 -43.45 43.55 -10.18
CA LYS A 291 -44.76 43.80 -10.79
C LYS A 291 -45.84 43.19 -9.90
#